data_AF-A0A0K6IDE5-F1
#
_entry.id   AF-A0A0K6IDE5-F1
#
_cell.length_a   1.000
_cell.length_b   1.000
_cell.length_c   1.000
_cell.angle_alpha   90.00
_cell.angle_beta   90.00
_cell.angle_gamma   90.00
#
_symmetry.space_group_name_H-M   'P 1'
#
loop_
_entity.id
_entity.type
_entity.pdbx_description
1 polymer ?
#
loop_
_entity_poly.entity_id
_entity_poly.type
_entity_poly.pdbx_seq_one_letter_code
_entity_poly.pdbx_strand_id
1 'polypeptide(L)'
;MSKNSKEIGRILKLQRQIHQLSAWMLVNLDRQDEQLAEKQDRVLRALSEGDLAMHDRFIRNASQRLKTIAEEQAQLTAAREKVETEMARQGRMLKVTERRLETVAKLERQTDEHLSLAEILERHVGGATQASHKLDDLVSKAMKA
;
A
#
# COMPACT_ATOMS: atom_id res chain seq x y z
N MET A 1 -19.67 7.38 -6.47
CA MET A 1 -18.68 6.89 -5.49
C MET A 1 -19.20 7.08 -4.08
N SER A 2 -19.52 5.97 -3.40
CA SER A 2 -19.98 5.99 -2.02
C SER A 2 -18.91 6.52 -1.06
N LYS A 3 -19.31 6.95 0.14
CA LYS A 3 -18.37 7.36 1.21
C LYS A 3 -17.36 6.25 1.52
N ASN A 4 -17.79 4.99 1.47
CA ASN A 4 -16.95 3.82 1.73
C ASN A 4 -15.84 3.65 0.67
N SER A 5 -16.14 3.84 -0.61
CA SER A 5 -15.14 3.76 -1.68
C SER A 5 -14.05 4.83 -1.54
N LYS A 6 -14.43 6.05 -1.15
CA LYS A 6 -13.47 7.15 -0.89
C LYS A 6 -12.58 6.87 0.32
N GLU A 7 -13.12 6.29 1.38
CA GLU A 7 -12.36 5.94 2.58
C GLU A 7 -11.35 4.82 2.31
N ILE A 8 -11.76 3.75 1.62
CA ILE A 8 -10.87 2.66 1.20
C ILE A 8 -9.76 3.20 0.29
N GLY A 9 -10.07 4.13 -0.61
CA GLY A 9 -9.08 4.79 -1.46
C GLY A 9 -8.04 5.61 -0.67
N ARG A 10 -8.44 6.31 0.40
CA ARG A 10 -7.51 7.03 1.28
C ARG A 10 -6.59 6.07 2.04
N ILE A 11 -7.16 4.99 2.58
CA ILE A 11 -6.39 3.95 3.28
C ILE A 11 -5.37 3.33 2.32
N LEU A 12 -5.76 3.01 1.09
CA LEU A 12 -4.86 2.46 0.08
C LEU A 12 -3.71 3.42 -0.24
N LYS A 13 -3.99 4.72 -0.38
CA LYS A 13 -2.96 5.74 -0.61
C LYS A 13 -1.95 5.79 0.53
N LEU A 14 -2.43 5.78 1.78
CA LEU A 14 -1.57 5.78 2.96
C LEU A 14 -0.74 4.49 3.04
N GLN A 15 -1.34 3.33 2.77
CA GLN A 15 -0.63 2.04 2.72
C GLN A 15 0.49 2.04 1.67
N ARG A 16 0.25 2.62 0.49
CA ARG A 16 1.30 2.78 -0.56
C ARG A 16 2.44 3.68 -0.09
N GLN A 17 2.14 4.80 0.56
CA GLN A 17 3.15 5.70 1.09
C GLN A 17 4.02 5.04 2.17
N ILE A 18 3.39 4.28 3.08
CA ILE A 18 4.13 3.53 4.10
C ILE A 18 5.02 2.47 3.46
N HIS A 19 4.52 1.74 2.46
CA HIS A 19 5.32 0.74 1.75
C HIS A 19 6.54 1.35 1.05
N GLN A 20 6.37 2.52 0.42
CA GLN A 20 7.48 3.28 -0.19
C GLN A 20 8.49 3.75 0.86
N LEU A 21 8.02 4.20 2.02
CA LEU A 21 8.90 4.58 3.13
C LEU A 21 9.73 3.38 3.62
N SER A 22 9.11 2.21 3.78
CA SER A 22 9.83 0.98 4.16
C SER A 22 10.88 0.59 3.13
N ALA A 23 10.59 0.71 1.83
CA ALA A 23 11.58 0.49 0.78
C ALA A 23 12.77 1.47 0.88
N TRP A 24 12.50 2.74 1.14
CA TRP A 24 13.54 3.74 1.35
C TRP A 24 14.38 3.46 2.61
N MET A 25 13.75 2.99 3.69
CA MET A 25 14.45 2.58 4.91
C MET A 25 15.43 1.42 4.64
N LEU A 26 15.05 0.42 3.84
CA LEU A 26 15.95 -0.68 3.46
C LEU A 26 17.19 -0.16 2.73
N VAL A 27 16.98 0.70 1.72
CA VAL A 27 18.10 1.32 0.98
C VAL A 27 19.01 2.13 1.92
N ASN A 28 18.44 2.81 2.90
CA ASN A 28 19.24 3.55 3.88
C ASN A 28 20.04 2.63 4.80
N LEU A 29 19.47 1.49 5.21
CA LEU A 29 20.18 0.48 6.00
C LEU A 29 21.30 -0.17 5.18
N ASP A 30 21.06 -0.49 3.91
CA ASP A 30 22.09 -1.04 3.01
C ASP A 30 23.26 -0.05 2.86
N ARG A 31 22.99 1.24 2.69
CA ARG A 31 24.04 2.29 2.65
C ARG A 31 24.83 2.39 3.95
N GLN A 32 24.17 2.24 5.10
CA GLN A 32 24.87 2.26 6.39
C GLN A 32 25.78 1.05 6.54
N ASP A 33 25.33 -0.12 6.09
CA ASP A 33 26.13 -1.35 6.10
C ASP A 33 27.37 -1.24 5.20
N GLU A 34 27.20 -0.71 3.98
CA GLU A 34 28.31 -0.40 3.06
C GLU A 34 29.34 0.54 3.71
N GLN A 35 28.88 1.61 4.37
CA GLN A 35 29.77 2.53 5.08
C GLN A 35 30.53 1.87 6.24
N LEU A 36 29.90 0.94 6.95
CA LEU A 36 30.56 0.16 8.00
C LEU A 36 31.59 -0.81 7.41
N ALA A 37 31.26 -1.48 6.30
CA ALA A 37 32.20 -2.34 5.58
C ALA A 37 33.43 -1.56 5.08
N GLU A 38 33.23 -0.35 4.53
CA GLU A 38 34.35 0.53 4.14
C GLU A 38 35.20 0.98 5.34
N LYS A 39 34.59 1.25 6.50
CA LYS A 39 35.34 1.57 7.72
C LYS A 39 36.14 0.37 8.21
N GLN A 40 35.55 -0.82 8.16
CA GLN A 40 36.21 -2.07 8.52
C GLN A 40 37.42 -2.32 7.62
N ASP A 41 37.25 -2.21 6.31
CA ASP A 41 38.34 -2.40 5.33
C ASP A 41 39.49 -1.41 5.58
N ARG A 42 39.18 -0.14 5.84
CA ARG A 42 40.20 0.86 6.21
C ARG A 42 40.97 0.51 7.48
N VAL A 43 40.30 -0.04 8.50
CA VAL A 43 40.98 -0.47 9.74
C VAL A 43 41.87 -1.68 9.49
N LEU A 44 41.40 -2.65 8.69
CA LEU A 44 42.18 -3.83 8.33
C LEU A 44 43.39 -3.50 7.44
N ARG A 45 43.25 -2.57 6.49
CA ARG A 45 44.38 -2.06 5.69
C ARG A 45 45.40 -1.36 6.58
N ALA A 46 44.96 -0.48 7.48
CA ALA A 46 45.86 0.20 8.41
C ALA A 46 46.61 -0.79 9.34
N LEU A 47 45.98 -1.92 9.68
CA LEU A 47 46.62 -3.01 10.43
C LEU A 47 47.63 -3.83 9.62
N SER A 48 47.43 -3.96 8.31
CA SER A 48 48.28 -4.79 7.44
C SER A 48 49.42 -4.00 6.79
N GLU A 49 49.24 -2.71 6.52
CA GLU A 49 50.20 -1.86 5.80
C GLU A 49 51.03 -0.97 6.74
N GLY A 50 50.64 -0.80 8.01
CA GLY A 50 51.26 0.15 8.92
C GLY A 50 52.44 -0.42 9.71
N ASP A 51 53.58 0.28 9.71
CA ASP A 51 54.72 0.04 10.63
C ASP A 51 54.28 0.12 12.12
N LEU A 52 53.19 0.85 12.37
CA LEU A 52 52.49 0.98 13.66
C LEU A 52 51.75 -0.30 14.11
N ALA A 53 51.53 -1.28 13.22
CA ALA A 53 50.97 -2.58 13.58
C ALA A 53 51.87 -3.34 14.58
N MET A 54 53.15 -2.95 14.68
CA MET A 54 54.10 -3.46 15.68
C MET A 54 53.83 -2.95 17.11
N HIS A 55 52.94 -1.97 17.30
CA HIS A 55 52.63 -1.42 18.62
C HIS A 55 51.32 -1.98 19.20
N ASP A 56 51.41 -2.63 20.36
CA ASP A 56 50.28 -3.20 21.11
C ASP A 56 49.09 -2.24 21.32
N ARG A 57 49.37 -0.94 21.50
CA ARG A 57 48.32 0.08 21.67
C ARG A 57 47.49 0.27 20.39
N PHE A 58 48.13 0.18 19.24
CA PHE A 58 47.46 0.32 17.94
C PHE A 58 46.59 -0.90 17.65
N ILE A 59 47.12 -2.12 17.85
CA ILE A 59 46.36 -3.36 17.71
C ILE A 59 45.13 -3.34 18.62
N ARG A 60 45.29 -2.95 19.89
CA ARG A 60 44.16 -2.88 20.84
C ARG A 60 43.09 -1.88 20.40
N ASN A 61 43.48 -0.71 19.90
CA ASN A 61 42.54 0.29 19.41
C ASN A 61 41.79 -0.19 18.16
N ALA A 62 42.51 -0.78 17.20
CA ALA A 62 41.92 -1.33 15.98
C ALA A 62 40.95 -2.47 16.29
N SER A 63 41.31 -3.40 17.18
CA SER A 63 40.42 -4.48 17.63
C SER A 63 39.16 -3.94 18.30
N GLN A 64 39.28 -2.88 19.13
CA GLN A 64 38.11 -2.25 19.74
C GLN A 64 37.20 -1.60 18.69
N ARG A 65 37.78 -0.93 17.69
CA ARG A 65 37.01 -0.34 16.58
C ARG A 65 36.31 -1.40 15.73
N LEU A 66 37.00 -2.50 15.41
CA LEU A 66 36.42 -3.62 14.69
C LEU A 66 35.27 -4.27 15.48
N LYS A 67 35.42 -4.42 16.80
CA LYS A 67 34.35 -4.92 17.66
C LYS A 67 33.12 -4.01 17.61
N THR A 68 33.30 -2.70 17.75
CA THR A 68 32.19 -1.74 17.65
C THR A 68 31.52 -1.78 16.28
N ILE A 69 32.30 -1.86 15.19
CA ILE A 69 31.74 -2.00 13.84
C ILE A 69 30.91 -3.29 13.70
N ALA A 70 31.40 -4.41 14.23
CA ALA A 70 30.65 -5.67 14.21
C ALA A 70 29.35 -5.62 15.02
N GLU A 71 29.36 -4.94 16.18
CA GLU A 71 28.16 -4.70 16.98
C GLU A 71 27.15 -3.82 16.22
N GLU A 72 27.61 -2.77 15.53
CA GLU A 72 26.77 -1.91 14.70
C GLU A 72 26.19 -2.67 13.49
N GLN A 73 26.97 -3.51 12.80
CA GLN A 73 26.51 -4.37 11.69
C GLN A 73 25.44 -5.37 12.15
N ALA A 74 25.60 -5.97 13.33
CA ALA A 74 24.61 -6.87 13.90
C ALA A 74 23.28 -6.14 14.19
N GLN A 75 23.35 -4.90 14.68
CA GLN A 75 22.17 -4.06 14.90
C GLN A 75 21.49 -3.68 13.57
N LEU A 76 22.26 -3.34 12.53
CA LEU A 76 21.71 -3.05 11.20
C LEU A 76 21.02 -4.27 10.60
N THR A 77 21.61 -5.46 10.74
CA THR A 77 21.02 -6.72 10.26
C THR A 77 19.67 -6.98 10.94
N ALA A 78 19.60 -6.83 12.27
CA ALA A 78 18.35 -6.99 13.02
C ALA A 78 17.30 -5.91 12.65
N ALA A 79 17.74 -4.68 12.39
CA ALA A 79 16.86 -3.61 11.92
C ALA A 79 16.31 -3.91 10.52
N ARG A 80 17.15 -4.40 9.62
CA ARG A 80 16.77 -4.81 8.26
C ARG A 80 15.72 -5.90 8.27
N GLU A 81 15.92 -6.97 9.05
CA GLU A 81 14.95 -8.06 9.17
C GLU A 81 13.58 -7.56 9.65
N LYS A 82 13.55 -6.63 10.61
CA LYS A 82 12.30 -5.98 11.08
C LYS A 82 11.62 -5.18 9.97
N VAL A 83 12.37 -4.43 9.18
CA VAL A 83 11.79 -3.65 8.07
C VAL A 83 11.30 -4.57 6.96
N GLU A 84 12.02 -5.63 6.61
CA GLU A 84 11.62 -6.60 5.59
C GLU A 84 10.34 -7.35 5.99
N THR A 85 10.25 -7.81 7.24
CA THR A 85 9.05 -8.49 7.76
C THR A 85 7.82 -7.59 7.75
N GLU A 86 7.97 -6.32 8.15
CA GLU A 86 6.89 -5.34 8.12
C GLU A 86 6.52 -4.95 6.67
N MET A 87 7.50 -4.79 5.77
CA MET A 87 7.27 -4.53 4.36
C MET A 87 6.48 -5.68 3.69
N ALA A 88 6.81 -6.93 4.02
CA ALA A 88 6.07 -8.10 3.55
C ALA A 88 4.63 -8.13 4.07
N ARG A 89 4.41 -7.76 5.34
CA ARG A 89 3.07 -7.61 5.92
C ARG A 89 2.26 -6.52 5.20
N GLN A 90 2.87 -5.37 4.96
CA GLN A 90 2.24 -4.25 4.26
C GLN A 90 1.88 -4.63 2.82
N GLY A 91 2.75 -5.34 2.10
CA GLY A 91 2.46 -5.82 0.75
C GLY A 91 1.23 -6.74 0.72
N ARG A 92 1.08 -7.63 1.71
CA ARG A 92 -0.13 -8.46 1.85
C ARG A 92 -1.38 -7.61 2.12
N MET A 93 -1.30 -6.65 3.04
CA MET A 93 -2.41 -5.75 3.34
C MET A 93 -2.84 -4.92 2.12
N LEU A 94 -1.88 -4.41 1.36
CA LEU A 94 -2.13 -3.58 0.18
C LEU A 94 -2.90 -4.37 -0.88
N LYS A 95 -2.49 -5.61 -1.15
CA LYS A 95 -3.19 -6.52 -2.06
C LYS A 95 -4.63 -6.84 -1.61
N VAL A 96 -4.86 -6.97 -0.29
CA VAL A 96 -6.21 -7.18 0.26
C VAL A 96 -7.07 -5.92 0.09
N THR A 97 -6.53 -4.74 0.40
CA THR A 97 -7.23 -3.46 0.24
C THR A 97 -7.60 -3.20 -1.22
N GLU A 98 -6.71 -3.50 -2.16
CA GLU A 98 -6.96 -3.36 -3.61
C GLU A 98 -8.12 -4.24 -4.06
N ARG A 99 -8.11 -5.53 -3.70
CA ARG A 99 -9.22 -6.45 -4.01
C ARG A 99 -10.55 -5.99 -3.40
N ARG A 100 -10.51 -5.44 -2.19
CA ARG A 100 -11.71 -4.89 -1.54
C ARG A 100 -12.25 -3.68 -2.29
N LEU A 101 -11.38 -2.79 -2.77
CA LEU A 101 -11.78 -1.64 -3.58
C LEU A 101 -12.41 -2.07 -4.90
N GLU A 102 -11.83 -3.07 -5.59
CA GLU A 102 -12.39 -3.65 -6.82
C GLU A 102 -13.79 -4.24 -6.60
N THR A 103 -13.96 -4.95 -5.48
CA THR A 103 -15.24 -5.57 -5.10
C THR A 103 -16.30 -4.49 -4.84
N VAL A 104 -15.95 -3.45 -4.07
CA VAL A 104 -16.86 -2.31 -3.81
C VAL A 104 -17.20 -1.58 -5.11
N ALA A 105 -16.24 -1.34 -5.99
CA ALA A 105 -16.50 -0.72 -7.29
C ALA A 105 -17.41 -1.57 -8.19
N LYS A 106 -17.31 -2.90 -8.14
CA LYS A 106 -18.22 -3.80 -8.85
C LYS A 106 -19.64 -3.71 -8.28
N LEU A 107 -19.79 -3.75 -6.95
CA LEU A 107 -21.09 -3.65 -6.29
C LEU A 107 -21.76 -2.29 -6.53
N GLU A 108 -21.00 -1.19 -6.52
CA GLU A 108 -21.51 0.14 -6.88
C GLU A 108 -22.08 0.15 -8.30
N ARG A 109 -21.33 -0.37 -9.29
CA ARG A 109 -21.81 -0.47 -10.67
C ARG A 109 -23.08 -1.30 -10.82
N GLN A 110 -23.14 -2.46 -10.17
CA GLN A 110 -24.35 -3.29 -10.20
C GLN A 110 -25.55 -2.58 -9.59
N THR A 111 -25.34 -1.84 -8.49
CA THR A 111 -26.41 -1.07 -7.85
C THR A 111 -26.91 0.03 -8.78
N ASP A 112 -25.99 0.76 -9.42
CA ASP A 112 -26.33 1.83 -10.38
C ASP A 112 -27.08 1.25 -11.60
N GLU A 113 -26.66 0.09 -12.11
CA GLU A 113 -27.36 -0.64 -13.18
C GLU A 113 -28.77 -1.07 -12.77
N HIS A 114 -28.93 -1.64 -11.56
CA HIS A 114 -30.24 -2.03 -11.04
C HIS A 114 -31.18 -0.84 -10.85
N LEU A 115 -30.68 0.29 -10.35
CA LEU A 115 -31.46 1.53 -10.21
C LEU A 115 -31.88 2.07 -11.58
N SER A 116 -30.98 2.07 -12.56
CA SER A 116 -31.28 2.50 -13.92
C SER A 116 -32.33 1.61 -14.59
N LEU A 117 -32.24 0.29 -14.42
CA LEU A 117 -33.23 -0.66 -14.94
C LEU A 117 -34.59 -0.48 -14.25
N ALA A 118 -34.61 -0.27 -12.94
CA ALA A 118 -35.84 0.00 -12.20
C ALA A 118 -36.52 1.29 -12.71
N GLU A 119 -35.75 2.36 -12.94
CA GLU A 119 -36.25 3.62 -13.47
C GLU A 119 -36.82 3.45 -14.91
N ILE A 120 -36.16 2.67 -15.77
CA ILE A 120 -36.65 2.36 -17.12
C ILE A 120 -37.97 1.57 -17.06
N LEU A 121 -38.05 0.56 -16.19
CA LEU A 121 -39.26 -0.23 -15.99
C LEU A 121 -40.40 0.64 -15.47
N GLU A 122 -40.15 1.51 -14.50
CA GLU A 122 -41.15 2.41 -13.93
C GLU A 122 -41.68 3.38 -14.99
N ARG A 123 -40.82 3.94 -15.85
CA ARG A 123 -41.26 4.77 -16.99
C ARG A 123 -42.13 4.00 -17.98
N HIS A 124 -41.79 2.76 -18.29
CA HIS A 124 -42.57 1.95 -19.24
C HIS A 124 -43.92 1.50 -18.66
N VAL A 125 -43.97 1.07 -17.40
CA VAL A 125 -45.20 0.66 -16.72
C VAL A 125 -46.09 1.87 -16.43
N GLY A 126 -45.51 2.99 -16.00
CA GLY A 126 -46.21 4.27 -15.82
C GLY A 126 -46.79 4.82 -17.13
N GLY A 127 -46.06 4.69 -18.23
CA GLY A 127 -46.54 5.07 -19.57
C GLY A 127 -47.71 4.20 -20.04
N ALA A 128 -47.64 2.88 -19.82
CA ALA A 128 -48.71 1.94 -20.18
C ALA A 128 -49.99 2.16 -19.36
N THR A 129 -49.87 2.42 -18.06
CA THR A 129 -51.02 2.71 -17.19
C THR A 129 -51.67 4.05 -17.52
N GLN A 130 -50.90 5.09 -17.86
CA GLN A 130 -51.45 6.36 -18.34
C GLN A 130 -52.15 6.22 -19.71
N ALA A 131 -51.62 5.41 -20.63
CA ALA A 131 -52.25 5.14 -21.91
C ALA A 131 -53.57 4.37 -21.74
N SER A 132 -53.61 3.39 -20.84
CA SER A 132 -54.83 2.64 -20.50
C SER A 132 -55.91 3.55 -19.90
N HIS A 133 -55.55 4.42 -18.94
CA HIS A 133 -56.51 5.36 -18.36
C HIS A 133 -57.08 6.36 -19.36
N LYS A 134 -56.28 6.81 -20.35
CA LYS A 134 -56.78 7.67 -21.43
C LYS A 134 -57.75 6.95 -22.35
N LEU A 135 -57.52 5.66 -22.64
CA LEU A 135 -58.45 4.85 -23.43
C LEU A 135 -59.78 4.64 -22.69
N ASP A 136 -59.75 4.34 -21.40
CA ASP A 136 -60.96 4.18 -20.59
C ASP A 136 -61.76 5.50 -20.48
N ASP A 137 -61.09 6.66 -20.33
CA ASP A 137 -61.77 7.96 -20.29
C ASP A 137 -62.41 8.33 -21.64
N LEU A 138 -61.76 7.97 -22.76
CA LEU A 138 -62.31 8.15 -24.11
C LEU A 138 -63.52 7.25 -24.36
N VAL A 139 -63.47 5.98 -23.93
CA VAL A 139 -64.59 5.03 -24.04
C VAL A 139 -65.76 5.48 -23.16
N SER A 140 -65.50 5.95 -21.94
CA SER A 140 -66.55 6.46 -21.03
C SER A 140 -67.26 7.70 -21.60
N LYS A 141 -66.52 8.62 -22.25
CA LYS A 141 -67.11 9.77 -22.95
C LYS A 141 -67.92 9.36 -24.18
N ALA A 142 -67.47 8.36 -24.93
CA ALA A 142 -68.18 7.87 -26.11
C ALA A 142 -69.51 7.16 -25.78
N MET A 143 -69.64 6.54 -24.60
CA MET A 143 -70.89 5.88 -24.17
C MET A 143 -71.90 6.82 -23.50
N LYS A 144 -71.52 8.07 -23.22
CA LYS A 144 -72.39 9.09 -22.60
C LYS A 144 -72.92 10.14 -23.59
N ALA A 145 -72.50 10.08 -24.85
CA ALA A 145 -72.99 10.90 -25.96
C ALA A 145 -74.03 10.13 -26.77
#